data_AF-A0A9N7RB45-F1
#
_entry.id   AF-A0A9N7RB45-F1
#
_cell.length_a   1.000
_cell.length_b   1.000
_cell.length_c   1.000
_cell.angle_alpha   90.00
_cell.angle_beta   90.00
_cell.angle_gamma   90.00
#
_symmetry.space_group_name_H-M   'P 1'
#
loop_
_entity.id
_entity.type
_entity.pdbx_description
1 polymer ?
#
loop_
_entity_poly.entity_id
_entity_poly.type
_entity_poly.pdbx_seq_one_letter_code
_entity_poly.pdbx_strand_id
1 'polypeptide(L)'
;MKALIRKAEARENLEQYEESIADMTKILELDPTNDQARRSISRLKPLADEKREKMKEEMIGKLKEMGNSILGCFGMNVDNFKVVKDPNTGS
;
A
#
# COMPACT_ATOMS: atom_id res chain seq x y z
N MET A 1 14.93 -22.83 12.87
CA MET A 1 14.70 -21.48 13.43
C MET A 1 15.61 -20.41 12.83
N LYS A 2 16.95 -20.57 12.82
CA LYS A 2 17.90 -19.58 12.25
C LYS A 2 17.59 -19.15 10.80
N ALA A 3 17.17 -20.09 9.94
CA ALA A 3 16.78 -19.78 8.57
C ALA A 3 15.53 -18.88 8.48
N LEU A 4 14.55 -19.05 9.37
CA LEU A 4 13.34 -18.22 9.41
C LEU A 4 13.67 -16.79 9.86
N ILE A 5 14.53 -16.65 10.88
CA ILE A 5 14.97 -15.34 11.37
C ILE A 5 15.66 -14.57 10.24
N ARG A 6 16.64 -15.18 9.56
CA ARG A 6 17.35 -14.55 8.43
C ARG A 6 16.40 -14.16 7.30
N LYS A 7 15.39 -14.99 7.02
CA LYS A 7 14.39 -14.71 5.98
C LYS A 7 13.52 -13.51 6.35
N ALA A 8 13.09 -13.44 7.62
CA ALA A 8 12.32 -12.31 8.14
C ALA A 8 13.14 -11.00 8.13
N GLU A 9 14.42 -11.06 8.52
CA GLU A 9 15.34 -9.92 8.48
C GLU A 9 15.62 -9.46 7.03
N ALA A 10 15.79 -10.39 6.09
CA ALA A 10 15.96 -10.05 4.68
C ALA A 10 14.71 -9.36 4.11
N ARG A 11 13.51 -9.85 4.45
CA ARG A 11 12.24 -9.24 4.06
C ARG A 11 12.05 -7.86 4.69
N GLU A 12 12.45 -7.70 5.94
CA GLU A 12 12.45 -6.39 6.59
C GLU A 12 13.36 -5.39 5.85
N ASN A 13 14.57 -5.80 5.45
CA ASN A 13 15.49 -4.96 4.68
C ASN A 13 14.99 -4.62 3.27
N LEU A 14 14.14 -5.49 2.70
CA LEU A 14 13.42 -5.23 1.45
C LEU A 14 12.12 -4.45 1.67
N GLU A 15 11.88 -3.99 2.90
CA GLU A 15 10.66 -3.31 3.33
C GLU A 15 9.38 -4.11 3.03
N GLN A 16 9.47 -5.43 2.99
CA GLN A 16 8.37 -6.40 2.86
C GLN A 16 7.85 -6.73 4.26
N TYR A 17 7.25 -5.72 4.89
CA TYR A 17 6.94 -5.76 6.32
C TYR A 17 5.85 -6.79 6.65
N GLU A 18 4.83 -6.97 5.80
CA GLU A 18 3.78 -7.97 6.02
C GLU A 18 4.33 -9.40 6.00
N GLU A 19 5.19 -9.70 5.03
CA GLU A 19 5.82 -11.01 4.89
C GLU A 19 6.84 -11.29 6.01
N SER A 20 7.54 -10.25 6.48
CA SER A 20 8.42 -10.34 7.65
C SER A 20 7.63 -10.63 8.93
N ILE A 21 6.49 -9.96 9.14
CA ILE A 21 5.58 -10.23 10.26
C ILE A 21 5.06 -11.67 10.21
N ALA A 22 4.70 -12.17 9.03
CA ALA A 22 4.24 -13.56 8.88
C ALA A 22 5.33 -14.57 9.28
N ASP A 23 6.59 -14.32 8.88
CA ASP A 23 7.70 -15.18 9.29
C ASP A 23 8.00 -15.12 10.79
N MET A 24 7.94 -13.93 11.39
CA MET A 24 8.10 -13.75 12.84
C MET A 24 6.95 -14.40 13.61
N THR A 25 5.73 -14.36 13.07
CA THR A 25 4.57 -15.04 13.68
C THR A 25 4.78 -16.55 13.66
N LYS A 26 5.27 -17.11 12.55
CA LYS A 26 5.64 -18.52 12.46
C LYS A 26 6.75 -18.92 13.44
N ILE A 27 7.68 -18.00 13.74
CA ILE A 27 8.68 -18.23 14.81
C ILE A 27 7.98 -18.35 16.16
N LEU A 28 7.00 -17.49 16.47
CA LEU A 28 6.25 -17.57 17.73
C LEU A 28 5.34 -18.79 17.84
N GLU A 29 4.82 -19.31 16.73
CA GLU A 29 4.10 -20.58 16.72
C GLU A 29 5.00 -21.77 17.10
N LEU A 30 6.28 -21.70 16.71
CA LEU A 30 7.27 -22.74 17.02
C LEU A 30 7.91 -22.57 18.40
N ASP A 31 8.14 -21.31 18.81
CA ASP A 31 8.71 -20.92 20.08
C ASP A 31 8.02 -19.65 20.60
N PRO A 32 6.96 -19.81 21.42
CA PRO A 32 6.22 -18.69 21.99
C PRO A 32 7.05 -17.80 22.92
N THR A 33 8.20 -18.29 23.41
CA THR A 33 9.09 -17.58 24.33
C THR A 33 10.07 -16.66 23.60
N ASN A 34 10.04 -16.63 22.26
CA ASN A 34 10.95 -15.83 21.47
C ASN A 34 10.64 -14.33 21.54
N ASP A 35 11.27 -13.63 22.48
CA ASP A 35 11.08 -12.19 22.67
C ASP A 35 11.51 -11.34 21.46
N GLN A 36 12.50 -11.80 20.69
CA GLN A 36 12.94 -11.11 19.48
C GLN A 36 11.80 -11.03 18.46
N ALA A 37 11.13 -12.14 18.18
CA ALA A 37 10.02 -12.18 17.24
C ALA A 37 8.84 -11.31 17.72
N ARG A 38 8.52 -11.30 19.02
CA ARG A 38 7.47 -10.44 19.59
C ARG A 38 7.78 -8.95 19.39
N ARG A 39 9.01 -8.54 19.69
CA ARG A 39 9.46 -7.15 19.51
C ARG A 39 9.47 -6.74 18.04
N SER A 40 9.96 -7.60 17.16
CA SER A 40 9.95 -7.35 15.72
C SER A 40 8.54 -7.15 15.19
N ILE A 41 7.57 -8.01 15.53
CA ILE A 41 6.18 -7.84 15.09
C ILE A 41 5.60 -6.51 15.58
N SER A 42 5.82 -6.14 16.85
CA SER A 42 5.32 -4.88 17.39
C SER A 42 5.88 -3.65 16.66
N ARG A 43 7.15 -3.70 16.23
CA ARG A 43 7.80 -2.62 15.49
C ARG A 43 7.39 -2.59 14.02
N LEU A 44 7.22 -3.75 13.40
CA LEU A 44 6.93 -3.86 11.96
C LEU A 44 5.47 -3.53 11.63
N LYS A 45 4.52 -3.77 12.54
CA LYS A 45 3.09 -3.46 12.32
C LYS A 45 2.83 -2.02 11.87
N PRO A 46 3.27 -0.97 12.61
CA PRO A 46 3.03 0.41 12.17
C PRO A 46 3.72 0.74 10.84
N LEU A 47 4.91 0.17 10.58
CA LEU A 47 5.63 0.37 9.32
C LEU A 47 4.92 -0.27 8.13
N ALA A 48 4.30 -1.45 8.33
CA ALA A 48 3.48 -2.09 7.32
C ALA A 48 2.24 -1.24 6.99
N ASP A 49 1.57 -0.73 8.01
CA ASP A 49 0.39 0.14 7.83
C ASP A 49 0.76 1.45 7.12
N GLU A 50 1.83 2.11 7.54
CA GLU A 50 2.32 3.34 6.90
C GLU A 50 2.67 3.10 5.43
N LYS A 51 3.43 2.03 5.13
CA LYS A 51 3.80 1.69 3.76
C LYS A 51 2.57 1.39 2.90
N ARG A 52 1.58 0.69 3.46
CA ARG A 52 0.32 0.35 2.79
C ARG A 52 -0.51 1.59 2.49
N GLU A 53 -0.62 2.53 3.42
CA GLU A 53 -1.33 3.79 3.19
C GLU A 53 -0.60 4.66 2.15
N LYS A 54 0.73 4.80 2.25
CA LYS A 54 1.53 5.52 1.26
C LYS A 54 1.38 4.94 -0.16
N MET A 55 1.44 3.61 -0.30
CA MET A 55 1.23 2.96 -1.60
C MET A 55 -0.19 3.18 -2.14
N LYS A 56 -1.23 3.19 -1.28
CA LYS A 56 -2.59 3.51 -1.70
C LYS A 56 -2.71 4.95 -2.20
N GLU A 57 -2.15 5.91 -1.47
CA GLU A 57 -2.16 7.32 -1.85
C GLU A 57 -1.47 7.54 -3.20
N GLU A 58 -0.29 6.96 -3.39
CA GLU A 58 0.43 7.01 -4.67
C GLU A 58 -0.35 6.35 -5.81
N MET A 59 -1.01 5.20 -5.56
CA MET A 59 -1.84 4.53 -6.55
C MET A 59 -3.06 5.36 -6.94
N ILE A 60 -3.75 5.98 -5.97
CA ILE A 60 -4.89 6.87 -6.25
C ILE A 60 -4.44 8.07 -7.07
N GLY A 61 -3.29 8.67 -6.73
CA GLY A 61 -2.69 9.76 -7.51
C GLY A 61 -2.42 9.34 -8.95
N LYS A 62 -1.76 8.20 -9.17
CA LYS A 62 -1.47 7.66 -10.50
C LYS A 62 -2.73 7.31 -11.30
N LEU A 63 -3.74 6.74 -10.66
CA LEU A 63 -5.02 6.42 -11.31
C LEU A 63 -5.75 7.70 -11.73
N LYS A 64 -5.72 8.75 -10.90
CA LYS A 64 -6.29 10.05 -11.24
C LYS A 64 -5.54 10.69 -12.42
N GLU A 65 -4.22 10.67 -12.39
CA GLU A 65 -3.39 11.18 -13.48
C GLU A 65 -3.65 10.44 -14.80
N MET A 66 -3.74 9.10 -14.75
CA MET A 66 -4.06 8.29 -15.92
C MET A 66 -5.48 8.58 -16.45
N GLY A 67 -6.47 8.73 -15.56
CA GLY A 67 -7.83 9.14 -15.93
C GLY A 67 -7.85 10.51 -16.62
N ASN A 68 -7.11 11.47 -16.07
CA ASN A 68 -6.96 12.80 -16.67
C ASN A 68 -6.27 12.74 -18.05
N SER A 69 -5.27 11.89 -18.22
CA SER A 69 -4.55 11.72 -19.49
C SER A 69 -5.47 11.14 -20.59
N ILE A 70 -6.23 10.09 -20.26
CA ILE A 70 -7.18 9.48 -21.20
C ILE A 70 -8.27 10.48 -21.57
N LEU A 71 -8.86 11.18 -20.60
CA LEU A 71 -9.90 12.17 -20.86
C LEU A 71 -9.36 13.38 -21.65
N GLY A 72 -8.13 13.79 -21.38
CA GLY A 72 -7.46 14.87 -22.12
C GLY A 72 -7.31 14.56 -23.61
N CYS A 73 -7.04 13.30 -23.98
CA CYS A 73 -7.05 12.86 -25.38
C CYS A 73 -8.42 13.00 -26.06
N PHE A 74 -9.52 13.06 -25.30
CA PHE A 74 -10.87 13.33 -25.79
C PHE A 74 -11.31 14.79 -25.57
N GLY A 75 -10.41 15.70 -25.18
CA GLY A 75 -10.72 17.11 -24.91
C GLY A 75 -11.49 17.34 -23.60
N MET A 76 -11.49 16.36 -22.68
CA MET A 76 -12.19 16.43 -21.39
C MET A 76 -11.18 16.48 -20.23
N ASN A 77 -11.43 17.29 -19.21
CA ASN A 77 -10.60 17.33 -18.01
C ASN A 77 -11.50 17.15 -16.77
N VAL A 78 -11.11 16.32 -15.81
CA VAL A 78 -11.96 15.93 -14.66
C VAL A 78 -12.21 17.12 -13.73
N ASP A 79 -11.31 18.10 -13.70
CA ASP A 79 -11.48 19.34 -12.92
C ASP A 79 -12.58 20.26 -13.51
N ASN A 80 -12.98 20.02 -14.75
CA ASN A 80 -13.96 20.81 -15.49
C ASN A 80 -15.35 20.15 -15.56
N PHE A 81 -15.67 19.20 -14.68
CA PHE A 81 -17.03 18.67 -14.54
C PHE A 81 -18.01 19.68 -13.91
N LYS A 82 -17.85 20.98 -14.20
CA LYS A 82 -19.02 21.84 -14.34
C LYS A 82 -19.63 21.48 -15.67
N VAL A 83 -20.56 20.52 -15.64
CA VAL A 83 -21.62 20.44 -16.64
C VAL A 83 -22.24 21.82 -16.68
N VAL A 84 -21.79 22.66 -17.61
CA VAL A 84 -22.58 23.79 -18.06
C VAL A 84 -23.73 23.10 -18.76
N LYS A 85 -24.84 22.89 -18.04
CA LYS A 85 -26.11 22.55 -18.68
C LYS A 85 -26.38 23.74 -19.58
N ASP A 86 -26.06 23.61 -20.85
CA ASP A 86 -26.51 24.55 -21.85
C ASP A 86 -28.04 24.48 -21.85
N PRO A 87 -28.76 25.55 -21.46
CA PRO A 87 -30.21 25.55 -21.51
C PRO A 87 -30.77 25.44 -22.94
N ASN A 88 -29.92 25.46 -23.98
CA ASN A 88 -30.30 25.33 -25.38
C ASN A 88 -29.95 24.00 -26.05
N THR A 89 -29.82 22.89 -25.31
CA THR A 89 -30.08 21.58 -25.92
C THR A 89 -31.58 21.34 -26.00
N GLY A 90 -32.24 22.24 -26.75
CA GLY A 90 -33.56 22.05 -27.28
C GLY A 90 -33.46 21.30 -28.60
N SER A 91 -33.80 20.01 -28.56
CA SER A 91 -34.67 19.28 -29.50
C SER A 91 -34.84 17.85 -29.00
#